data_AF-A0A3D5QZ97-F1
#
_entry.id   AF-A0A3D5QZ97-F1
#
_cell.length_a   1.000
_cell.length_b   1.000
_cell.length_c   1.000
_cell.angle_alpha   90.00
_cell.angle_beta   90.00
_cell.angle_gamma   90.00
#
_symmetry.space_group_name_H-M   'P 1'
#
loop_
_entity.id
_entity.type
_entity.pdbx_description
1 polymer ?
#
loop_
_entity_poly.entity_id
_entity_poly.type
_entity_poly.pdbx_seq_one_letter_code
_entity_poly.pdbx_strand_id
1 'polypeptide(L)'
;SWEATYFDWMNNIRDWCISRQLWWGHRIPVWYCGNCGKVIVSTVDPDKCPICESASLTQDEDVLDTWFSSSLWPFTTLGWPKRTQALRTFYPTSLLITGFDILFFWVARMMMMGLYVMKDVPFKDVYLHALVRDEKGEKMSKSSGNSIDPLVMIDQYGTDAFRFTLAA
;
A
#
# COMPACT_ATOMS: atom_id res chain seq x y z
N SER A 1 9.64 -17.73 13.62
CA SER A 1 8.95 -17.47 12.34
C SER A 1 8.06 -16.25 12.51
N TRP A 2 7.97 -15.38 11.50
CA TRP A 2 7.09 -14.21 11.52
C TRP A 2 5.60 -14.56 11.36
N GLU A 3 5.27 -15.81 11.04
CA GLU A 3 3.89 -16.28 10.86
C GLU A 3 3.02 -16.09 12.10
N ALA A 4 3.53 -16.43 13.29
CA ALA A 4 2.77 -16.29 14.53
C ALA A 4 2.37 -14.83 14.79
N THR A 5 3.32 -13.91 14.59
CA THR A 5 3.11 -12.45 14.69
C THR A 5 2.11 -11.95 13.65
N TYR A 6 2.18 -12.47 12.42
CA TYR A 6 1.22 -12.16 11.37
C TYR A 6 -0.20 -12.61 11.73
N PHE A 7 -0.37 -13.89 12.10
CA PHE A 7 -1.68 -14.44 12.41
C PHE A 7 -2.29 -13.84 13.67
N ASP A 8 -1.49 -13.55 14.70
CA ASP A 8 -1.97 -12.84 15.89
C ASP A 8 -2.60 -11.50 15.54
N TRP A 9 -1.97 -10.72 14.65
CA TRP A 9 -2.52 -9.46 14.18
C TRP A 9 -3.77 -9.66 13.32
N MET A 10 -3.74 -10.60 12.37
CA MET A 10 -4.88 -10.86 11.48
C MET A 10 -6.12 -11.36 12.23
N ASN A 11 -5.95 -12.17 13.28
CA ASN A 11 -7.06 -12.70 14.08
C ASN A 11 -7.73 -11.63 14.94
N ASN A 12 -7.03 -10.55 15.26
CA ASN A 12 -7.50 -9.47 16.13
C ASN A 12 -7.72 -8.14 15.39
N ILE A 13 -7.67 -8.17 14.05
CA ILE A 13 -7.78 -6.98 13.22
C ILE A 13 -9.14 -6.29 13.42
N ARG A 14 -9.14 -4.96 13.38
CA ARG A 14 -10.35 -4.14 13.43
C ARG A 14 -10.62 -3.50 12.07
N ASP A 15 -11.84 -2.99 11.92
CA ASP A 15 -12.24 -2.23 10.75
C ASP A 15 -11.23 -1.12 10.44
N TRP A 16 -10.80 -1.10 9.19
CA TRP A 16 -9.84 -0.13 8.71
C TRP A 16 -10.58 1.11 8.19
N CYS A 17 -10.44 2.21 8.92
CA CYS A 17 -10.85 3.51 8.39
C CYS A 17 -9.94 3.89 7.23
N ILE A 18 -10.47 3.87 6.01
CA ILE A 18 -9.73 4.16 4.76
C ILE A 18 -9.81 5.62 4.33
N SER A 19 -10.67 6.44 4.95
CA SER A 19 -10.80 7.87 4.59
C SER A 19 -9.83 8.74 5.40
N ARG A 20 -9.33 9.80 4.78
CA ARG A 20 -8.36 10.74 5.38
C ARG A 20 -8.70 12.17 4.97
N GLN A 21 -8.71 13.08 5.95
CA GLN A 21 -8.83 14.52 5.74
C GLN A 21 -7.47 15.13 5.36
N LEU A 22 -6.92 14.68 4.24
CA LEU A 22 -5.62 15.12 3.71
C LEU A 22 -5.78 15.63 2.29
N TRP A 23 -4.89 16.52 1.88
CA TRP A 23 -4.88 17.06 0.52
C TRP A 23 -4.23 16.11 -0.49
N TRP A 24 -3.34 15.23 -0.01
CA TRP A 24 -2.58 14.31 -0.85
C TRP A 24 -3.12 12.89 -0.74
N GLY A 25 -3.63 12.39 -1.85
CA GLY A 25 -4.13 11.02 -1.99
C GLY A 25 -5.12 10.90 -3.15
N HIS A 26 -5.63 9.69 -3.37
CA HIS A 26 -6.70 9.47 -4.34
C HIS A 26 -8.02 9.91 -3.73
N ARG A 27 -8.69 10.90 -4.33
CA ARG A 27 -10.00 11.36 -3.85
C ARG A 27 -11.01 10.22 -3.87
N ILE A 28 -11.80 10.09 -2.80
CA ILE A 28 -12.77 9.00 -2.69
C ILE A 28 -13.86 9.17 -3.78
N PRO A 29 -14.20 8.12 -4.53
CA PRO A 29 -15.21 8.17 -5.58
C PRO A 29 -16.63 8.07 -5.00
N VAL A 30 -16.96 8.97 -4.09
CA VAL A 30 -18.27 9.08 -3.43
C VAL A 30 -18.80 10.50 -3.64
N TRP A 31 -20.08 10.62 -3.99
CA TRP A 31 -20.79 11.88 -4.16
C TRP A 31 -22.04 11.92 -3.29
N TYR A 32 -22.34 13.09 -2.75
CA TYR A 32 -23.53 13.37 -1.95
C TYR A 32 -24.48 14.26 -2.75
N CYS A 33 -25.74 13.83 -2.88
CA CYS A 33 -26.76 14.65 -3.50
C CYS A 33 -27.30 15.70 -2.53
N GLY A 34 -27.17 16.98 -2.87
CA GLY A 34 -27.65 18.09 -2.04
C GLY A 34 -29.18 18.17 -1.91
N ASN A 35 -29.93 17.56 -2.83
CA ASN A 35 -31.40 17.60 -2.81
C ASN A 35 -32.03 16.48 -1.97
N CYS A 36 -31.58 15.23 -2.17
CA CYS A 36 -32.20 14.07 -1.51
C CYS A 36 -31.28 13.37 -0.49
N GLY A 37 -30.05 13.86 -0.31
CA GLY A 37 -29.07 13.28 0.63
C GLY A 37 -28.49 11.93 0.21
N LYS A 38 -28.80 11.44 -1.00
CA LYS A 38 -28.32 10.14 -1.48
C LYS A 38 -26.79 10.13 -1.63
N VAL A 39 -26.16 9.10 -1.08
CA VAL A 39 -24.76 8.73 -1.33
C VAL A 39 -24.66 7.93 -2.63
N ILE A 40 -23.75 8.34 -3.50
CA ILE A 40 -23.53 7.80 -4.84
C ILE A 40 -22.06 7.36 -4.93
N VAL A 41 -21.80 6.13 -5.35
CA VAL A 41 -20.44 5.61 -5.57
C VAL A 41 -20.28 5.33 -7.06
N SER A 42 -19.26 5.91 -7.70
CA SER A 42 -19.10 5.82 -9.16
C SER A 42 -17.65 5.90 -9.61
N THR A 43 -17.27 5.10 -10.60
CA THR A 43 -15.94 5.18 -11.23
C THR A 43 -15.82 6.30 -12.25
N VAL A 44 -16.96 6.88 -12.67
CA VAL A 44 -17.07 8.00 -13.59
C VAL A 44 -17.88 9.08 -12.90
N ASP A 45 -17.41 10.32 -12.96
CA ASP A 45 -18.08 11.45 -12.32
C ASP A 45 -19.54 11.54 -12.78
N PRO A 46 -20.52 11.42 -11.86
CA PRO A 46 -21.93 11.48 -12.20
C PRO A 46 -22.36 12.93 -12.45
N ASP A 47 -23.09 13.18 -13.54
CA ASP A 47 -23.66 14.51 -13.82
C ASP A 47 -24.93 14.79 -13.00
N LYS A 48 -25.66 13.73 -12.61
CA LYS A 48 -26.96 13.82 -11.94
C LYS A 48 -27.14 12.71 -10.92
N CYS A 49 -27.95 12.99 -9.91
CA CYS A 49 -28.38 11.99 -8.95
C CYS A 49 -29.21 10.90 -9.65
N PRO A 50 -28.90 9.60 -9.46
CA PRO A 50 -29.65 8.51 -10.10
C PRO A 50 -31.06 8.31 -9.55
N ILE A 51 -31.44 9.02 -8.48
CA ILE A 51 -32.75 8.89 -7.81
C ILE A 51 -33.66 10.08 -8.07
N CYS A 52 -33.15 11.31 -7.90
CA CYS A 52 -33.96 12.53 -8.02
C CYS A 52 -33.57 13.43 -9.20
N GLU A 53 -32.64 12.96 -10.06
CA GLU A 53 -32.15 13.65 -11.26
C GLU A 53 -31.54 15.04 -11.06
N SER A 54 -31.39 15.48 -9.79
CA SER A 54 -30.74 16.75 -9.46
C SER A 54 -29.27 16.74 -9.85
N ALA A 55 -28.80 17.86 -10.40
CA ALA A 55 -27.39 18.11 -10.67
C ALA A 55 -26.61 18.65 -9.44
N SER A 56 -27.28 18.84 -8.31
CA SER A 56 -26.64 19.25 -7.06
C SER A 56 -25.93 18.05 -6.44
N LEU A 57 -24.68 17.85 -6.86
CA LEU A 57 -23.79 16.79 -6.39
C LEU A 57 -22.49 17.38 -5.85
N THR A 58 -22.05 16.89 -4.69
CA THR A 58 -20.77 17.24 -4.09
C THR A 58 -19.97 15.97 -3.87
N GLN A 59 -18.79 15.86 -4.49
CA GLN A 59 -17.89 14.75 -4.24
C GLN A 59 -17.30 14.85 -2.83
N ASP A 60 -17.13 13.73 -2.14
CA ASP A 60 -16.45 13.63 -0.86
C ASP A 60 -15.08 14.32 -0.91
N GLU A 61 -14.77 15.09 0.12
CA GLU A 61 -13.51 15.85 0.20
C GLU A 61 -12.36 14.99 0.73
N ASP A 62 -12.67 13.84 1.34
CA ASP A 62 -11.67 12.91 1.83
C ASP A 62 -10.88 12.24 0.69
N VAL A 63 -9.64 11.89 0.99
CA VAL A 63 -8.80 11.02 0.18
C VAL A 63 -8.64 9.64 0.81
N LEU A 64 -8.31 8.65 -0.02
CA LEU A 64 -7.98 7.30 0.42
C LEU A 64 -6.63 7.28 1.14
N ASP A 65 -6.55 6.47 2.20
CA ASP A 65 -5.31 6.14 2.90
C ASP A 65 -4.23 5.65 1.92
N THR A 66 -2.99 6.11 2.09
CA THR A 66 -1.84 5.67 1.28
C THR A 66 -1.65 4.15 1.32
N TRP A 67 -1.96 3.52 2.45
CA TRP A 67 -1.92 2.06 2.55
C TRP A 67 -3.00 1.38 1.70
N PHE A 68 -4.11 2.06 1.39
CA PHE A 68 -5.14 1.56 0.48
C PHE A 68 -4.60 1.39 -0.92
N SER A 69 -4.01 2.43 -1.52
CA SER A 69 -3.43 2.30 -2.86
C SER A 69 -2.22 1.35 -2.88
N SER A 70 -1.37 1.41 -1.85
CA SER A 70 -0.17 0.57 -1.73
C SER A 70 -0.52 -0.92 -1.58
N SER A 71 -1.67 -1.25 -1.00
CA SER A 71 -2.15 -2.63 -0.88
C SER A 71 -2.54 -3.26 -2.22
N LEU A 72 -2.76 -2.46 -3.26
CA LEU A 72 -3.12 -2.93 -4.60
C LEU A 72 -1.90 -3.17 -5.50
N TRP A 73 -0.69 -2.81 -5.02
CA TRP A 73 0.57 -2.88 -5.77
C TRP A 73 0.83 -4.20 -6.53
N PRO A 74 0.55 -5.40 -5.96
CA PRO A 74 0.91 -6.66 -6.60
C PRO A 74 0.26 -6.91 -7.96
N PHE A 75 -0.84 -6.23 -8.27
CA PHE A 75 -1.60 -6.42 -9.52
C PHE A 75 -1.81 -5.12 -10.29
N THR A 76 -1.87 -3.96 -9.63
CA THR A 76 -2.01 -2.66 -10.34
C THR A 76 -0.78 -2.33 -11.19
N THR A 77 0.41 -2.67 -10.72
CA THR A 77 1.67 -2.51 -11.46
C THR A 77 1.73 -3.37 -12.73
N LEU A 78 0.95 -4.46 -12.76
CA LEU A 78 0.85 -5.37 -13.91
C LEU A 78 -0.30 -4.98 -14.86
N GLY A 79 -0.98 -3.86 -14.64
CA GLY A 79 -2.02 -3.32 -15.52
C GLY A 79 -3.44 -3.76 -15.19
N TRP A 80 -3.67 -4.35 -14.00
CA TRP A 80 -5.02 -4.46 -13.45
C TRP A 80 -5.68 -3.06 -13.38
N PRO A 81 -6.98 -2.92 -13.67
CA PRO A 81 -8.01 -3.96 -13.82
C PRO A 81 -8.08 -4.65 -15.19
N LYS A 82 -7.21 -4.30 -16.15
CA LYS A 82 -7.18 -4.97 -17.45
C LYS A 82 -6.51 -6.35 -17.31
N ARG A 83 -6.98 -7.33 -18.11
CA ARG A 83 -6.39 -8.68 -18.17
C ARG A 83 -5.18 -8.70 -19.10
N THR A 84 -4.10 -8.02 -18.70
CA THR A 84 -2.88 -7.90 -19.49
C THR A 84 -2.10 -9.22 -19.53
N GLN A 85 -1.18 -9.36 -20.50
CA GLN A 85 -0.25 -10.49 -20.51
C GLN A 85 0.65 -10.50 -19.28
N ALA A 86 1.13 -9.34 -18.85
CA ALA A 86 1.99 -9.22 -17.67
C ALA A 86 1.31 -9.73 -16.40
N LEU A 87 0.04 -9.36 -16.20
CA LEU A 87 -0.74 -9.83 -15.05
C LEU A 87 -0.88 -11.36 -15.06
N ARG A 88 -1.15 -11.96 -16.22
CA ARG A 88 -1.24 -13.44 -16.34
C ARG A 88 0.08 -14.15 -16.12
N THR A 89 1.20 -13.56 -16.53
CA THR A 89 2.52 -14.19 -16.44
C THR A 89 3.12 -14.05 -15.04
N PHE A 90 2.97 -12.89 -14.39
CA PHE A 90 3.75 -12.52 -13.21
C PHE A 90 2.95 -12.49 -11.90
N TYR A 91 1.64 -12.70 -11.95
CA TYR A 91 0.81 -12.87 -10.76
C TYR A 91 0.40 -14.35 -10.59
N PRO A 92 0.60 -14.96 -9.41
CA PRO A 92 1.16 -14.38 -8.19
C PRO A 92 2.69 -14.19 -8.24
N THR A 93 3.18 -13.15 -7.56
CA THR A 93 4.63 -12.85 -7.47
C THR A 93 5.36 -13.97 -6.72
N SER A 94 6.59 -14.32 -7.10
CA SER A 94 7.32 -15.39 -6.39
C SER A 94 7.72 -15.00 -4.97
N LEU A 95 8.37 -13.83 -4.80
CA LEU A 95 8.96 -13.41 -3.53
C LEU A 95 8.72 -11.91 -3.29
N LEU A 96 8.25 -11.57 -2.09
CA LEU A 96 8.26 -10.20 -1.57
C LEU A 96 9.40 -10.02 -0.56
N ILE A 97 10.24 -9.02 -0.76
CA ILE A 97 11.33 -8.64 0.17
C ILE A 97 11.01 -7.29 0.79
N THR A 98 10.98 -7.21 2.12
CA THR A 98 10.76 -5.94 2.85
C THR A 98 11.26 -5.99 4.28
N GLY A 99 11.32 -4.84 4.96
CA GLY A 99 11.50 -4.78 6.41
C GLY A 99 10.25 -5.21 7.17
N PHE A 100 10.45 -5.77 8.37
CA PHE A 100 9.35 -6.23 9.24
C PHE A 100 8.50 -5.08 9.82
N ASP A 101 8.99 -3.84 9.75
CA ASP A 101 8.32 -2.64 10.27
C ASP A 101 7.02 -2.30 9.54
N ILE A 102 6.84 -2.77 8.31
CA ILE A 102 5.63 -2.59 7.51
C ILE A 102 4.89 -3.90 7.22
N LEU A 103 5.16 -4.96 7.99
CA LEU A 103 4.46 -6.25 7.88
C LEU A 103 2.94 -6.08 7.95
N PHE A 104 2.44 -5.30 8.92
CA PHE A 104 0.99 -5.12 9.11
C PHE A 104 0.39 -4.04 8.19
N PHE A 105 1.13 -2.96 7.97
CA PHE A 105 0.63 -1.84 7.17
C PHE A 105 0.65 -2.10 5.67
N TRP A 106 1.57 -2.93 5.19
CA TRP A 106 1.74 -3.20 3.77
C TRP A 106 1.54 -4.66 3.39
N VAL A 107 2.36 -5.58 3.92
CA VAL A 107 2.32 -7.00 3.53
C VAL A 107 0.95 -7.60 3.80
N ALA A 108 0.43 -7.42 5.01
CA ALA A 108 -0.89 -7.93 5.38
C ALA A 108 -2.01 -7.30 4.54
N ARG A 109 -1.93 -6.00 4.24
CA ARG A 109 -2.92 -5.32 3.39
C ARG A 109 -2.89 -5.83 1.95
N MET A 110 -1.70 -6.09 1.39
CA MET A 110 -1.55 -6.72 0.07
C MET A 110 -2.15 -8.13 0.05
N MET A 111 -1.96 -8.92 1.10
CA MET A 111 -2.57 -10.25 1.23
C MET A 111 -4.09 -10.16 1.27
N MET A 112 -4.64 -9.25 2.09
CA MET A 112 -6.08 -9.01 2.16
C MET A 112 -6.65 -8.65 0.78
N MET A 113 -6.03 -7.71 0.07
CA MET A 113 -6.51 -7.27 -1.24
C MET A 113 -6.30 -8.30 -2.35
N GLY A 114 -5.22 -9.06 -2.35
CA GLY A 114 -5.02 -10.16 -3.29
C GLY A 114 -6.12 -11.20 -3.15
N LEU A 115 -6.34 -11.69 -1.92
CA LEU A 115 -7.39 -12.67 -1.63
C LEU A 115 -8.80 -12.13 -1.91
N TYR A 116 -9.03 -10.84 -1.67
CA TYR A 116 -10.34 -10.23 -1.89
C TYR A 116 -10.61 -9.92 -3.37
N VAL A 117 -9.70 -9.24 -4.06
CA VAL A 117 -9.89 -8.73 -5.43
C VAL A 117 -9.52 -9.79 -6.48
N MET A 118 -8.35 -10.40 -6.33
CA MET A 118 -7.79 -11.33 -7.31
C MET A 118 -8.18 -12.78 -7.05
N LYS A 119 -8.66 -13.08 -5.84
CA LYS A 119 -9.02 -14.44 -5.38
C LYS A 119 -7.83 -15.40 -5.36
N ASP A 120 -6.62 -14.87 -5.22
CA ASP A 120 -5.37 -15.62 -5.11
C ASP A 120 -4.39 -14.85 -4.21
N VAL A 121 -3.33 -15.50 -3.75
CA VAL A 121 -2.28 -14.86 -2.95
C VAL A 121 -1.50 -13.85 -3.80
N PRO A 122 -1.09 -12.68 -3.26
CA PRO A 122 -0.30 -11.73 -4.02
C PRO A 122 1.15 -12.18 -4.29
N PHE A 123 1.69 -13.01 -3.39
CA PHE A 123 3.03 -13.56 -3.43
C PHE A 123 3.07 -14.94 -2.79
N LYS A 124 4.01 -15.79 -3.22
CA LYS A 124 4.21 -17.14 -2.67
C LYS A 124 5.08 -17.14 -1.42
N ASP A 125 6.16 -16.37 -1.45
CA ASP A 125 7.12 -16.25 -0.35
C ASP A 125 7.25 -14.80 0.13
N VAL A 126 7.51 -14.63 1.43
CA VAL A 126 7.83 -13.33 2.04
C VAL A 126 9.14 -13.44 2.81
N TYR A 127 10.10 -12.59 2.46
CA TYR A 127 11.36 -12.46 3.17
C TYR A 127 11.41 -11.12 3.90
N LEU A 128 11.43 -11.20 5.24
CA LEU A 128 11.53 -10.04 6.11
C LEU A 128 12.97 -9.85 6.58
N HIS A 129 13.63 -8.82 6.06
CA HIS A 129 15.01 -8.50 6.45
C HIS A 129 15.06 -7.60 7.69
N ALA A 130 16.22 -7.57 8.35
CA ALA A 130 16.48 -6.69 9.49
C ALA A 130 16.53 -5.21 9.07
N LEU A 131 16.32 -4.32 10.03
CA LEU A 131 16.44 -2.87 9.80
C LEU A 131 17.88 -2.43 10.00
N VAL A 132 18.36 -1.56 9.11
CA VAL A 132 19.66 -0.89 9.27
C VAL A 132 19.57 0.10 10.43
N ARG A 133 20.60 0.08 11.29
CA ARG A 133 20.67 0.86 12.51
C ARG A 133 21.92 1.73 12.53
N ASP A 134 21.86 2.85 13.22
CA ASP A 134 23.03 3.69 13.48
C ASP A 134 23.99 3.06 14.50
N GLU A 135 25.09 3.74 14.79
CA GLU A 135 26.11 3.29 15.73
C GLU A 135 25.63 3.16 17.18
N LYS A 136 24.48 3.77 17.51
CA LYS A 136 23.82 3.68 18.82
C LYS A 136 22.77 2.57 18.87
N GLY A 137 22.54 1.89 17.74
CA GLY A 137 21.57 0.82 17.60
C GLY A 137 20.14 1.30 17.34
N GLU A 138 19.94 2.59 17.07
CA GLU A 138 18.63 3.15 16.73
C GLU A 138 18.30 2.89 15.26
N LYS A 139 17.01 2.68 14.96
CA LYS A 139 16.55 2.52 13.57
C LYS A 139 16.90 3.77 12.77
N MET A 140 17.54 3.60 11.61
CA MET A 140 17.74 4.71 10.70
C MET A 140 16.40 5.23 10.17
N SER A 141 16.13 6.52 10.36
CA SER A 141 14.95 7.17 9.82
C SER A 141 15.20 8.65 9.53
N LYS A 142 14.48 9.20 8.55
CA LYS A 142 14.58 10.65 8.24
C LYS A 142 14.16 11.51 9.43
N SER A 143 13.15 11.07 10.18
CA SER A 143 12.66 11.78 11.38
C SER A 143 13.69 11.87 12.50
N SER A 144 14.53 10.83 12.65
CA SER A 144 15.60 10.81 13.66
C SER A 144 16.86 11.56 13.21
N GLY A 145 16.97 11.95 11.94
CA GLY A 145 18.15 12.61 11.39
C GLY A 145 19.42 11.75 11.32
N ASN A 146 19.34 10.47 11.69
CA ASN A 146 20.45 9.52 11.75
C ASN A 146 20.61 8.70 10.44
N SER A 147 19.97 9.15 9.35
CA SER A 147 20.07 8.47 8.06
C SER A 147 21.33 8.89 7.34
N ILE A 148 22.16 7.91 6.96
CA ILE A 148 23.33 8.11 6.11
C ILE A 148 22.89 7.97 4.66
N ASP A 149 23.29 8.91 3.81
CA ASP A 149 23.06 8.79 2.36
C ASP A 149 23.90 7.62 1.81
N PRO A 150 23.27 6.59 1.20
CA PRO A 150 24.00 5.46 0.63
C PRO A 150 25.04 5.90 -0.42
N LEU A 151 24.83 7.01 -1.13
CA LEU A 151 25.78 7.52 -2.11
C LEU A 151 27.10 7.98 -1.48
N VAL A 152 27.06 8.50 -0.25
CA VAL A 152 28.29 8.88 0.48
C VAL A 152 29.13 7.64 0.80
N MET A 153 28.48 6.55 1.23
CA MET A 153 29.17 5.28 1.50
C MET A 153 29.70 4.63 0.21
N ILE A 154 28.93 4.71 -0.87
CA ILE A 154 29.32 4.19 -2.18
C ILE A 154 30.52 4.95 -2.75
N ASP A 155 30.56 6.28 -2.64
CA ASP A 155 31.69 7.09 -3.10
C ASP A 155 32.96 6.76 -2.31
N GLN A 156 32.83 6.53 -1.01
CA GLN A 156 33.96 6.24 -0.13
C GLN A 156 34.52 4.81 -0.27
N TYR A 157 33.66 3.80 -0.41
CA TYR A 157 34.06 2.39 -0.32
C TYR A 157 33.76 1.57 -1.57
N GLY A 158 33.02 2.14 -2.54
CA GLY A 158 32.55 1.45 -3.73
C GLY A 158 31.21 0.74 -3.56
N THR A 159 30.49 0.57 -4.67
CA THR A 159 29.16 -0.05 -4.70
C THR A 159 29.19 -1.51 -4.21
N ASP A 160 30.22 -2.27 -4.60
CA ASP A 160 30.31 -3.69 -4.25
C ASP A 160 30.57 -3.90 -2.77
N ALA A 161 31.44 -3.10 -2.15
CA ALA A 161 31.69 -3.15 -0.71
C ALA A 161 30.41 -2.81 0.08
N PHE A 162 29.67 -1.78 -0.35
CA PHE A 162 28.40 -1.40 0.27
C PHE A 162 27.36 -2.52 0.19
N ARG A 163 27.15 -3.10 -1.00
CA ARG A 163 26.21 -4.21 -1.20
C ARG A 163 26.59 -5.46 -0.42
N PHE A 164 27.88 -5.83 -0.43
CA PHE A 164 28.37 -7.00 0.29
C PHE A 164 28.14 -6.86 1.79
N THR A 165 28.41 -5.66 2.34
CA THR A 165 28.18 -5.39 3.77
C THR A 165 26.71 -5.45 4.18
N LEU A 166 25.78 -5.04 3.31
CA LEU A 166 24.34 -5.09 3.60
C LEU A 166 23.69 -6.46 3.35
N ALA A 167 24.33 -7.30 2.55
CA ALA A 167 23.83 -8.64 2.21
C ALA A 167 24.42 -9.75 3.08
N ALA A 168 25.57 -9.51 3.70
CA ALA A 168 26.22 -10.40 4.67
C ALA A 168 25.45 -10.44 6.01
#